data_AF-A0A0B3A8Q0-F1
#
_entry.id   AF-A0A0B3A8Q0-F1
#
_cell.length_a   1.000
_cell.length_b   1.000
_cell.length_c   1.000
_cell.angle_alpha   90.00
_cell.angle_beta   90.00
_cell.angle_gamma   90.00
#
_symmetry.space_group_name_H-M   'P 1'
#
loop_
_entity.id
_entity.type
_entity.pdbx_description
1 polymer ?
#
loop_
_entity_poly.entity_id
_entity_poly.type
_entity_poly.pdbx_seq_one_letter_code
_entity_poly.pdbx_strand_id
1 'polypeptide(L)'
;MKKGMKKRAQYFNVMIVIGFMIAMTTIFIGLHSKYREITKEPIGSRQFELVKSYQEAEKFQLYLEIAALYAADEAFKKVTERPGEFITDNGCGSYGGGENEGPYILWEDMGKECYPSKSSFEQAFENQFNLELKKYLEAYPGTVSRKDYEERLKKAEEQEIQPIDLAAEEYVPAEDASGIEGISGEVPDG
;
A
#
# COMPACT_ATOMS: atom_id res chain seq x y z
N MET A 1 0.83 40.38 81.15
CA MET A 1 -0.24 39.63 80.46
C MET A 1 0.37 38.48 79.65
N LYS A 2 0.22 37.23 80.10
CA LYS A 2 0.65 36.05 79.34
C LYS A 2 -0.33 35.83 78.18
N LYS A 3 0.12 36.08 76.95
CA LYS A 3 -0.66 35.98 75.71
C LYS A 3 -0.95 34.50 75.43
N GLY A 4 -2.04 33.97 75.99
CA GLY A 4 -2.47 32.57 75.94
C GLY A 4 -3.06 32.11 74.61
N MET A 5 -2.50 32.55 73.47
CA MET A 5 -2.95 32.13 72.14
C MET A 5 -1.76 31.70 71.29
N LYS A 6 -1.35 30.42 71.39
CA LYS A 6 -0.43 29.81 70.40
C LYS A 6 -0.69 28.33 70.10
N LYS A 7 -1.45 27.61 70.93
CA LYS A 7 -1.69 26.16 70.70
C LYS A 7 -2.60 25.88 69.50
N ARG A 8 -3.66 26.66 69.29
CA ARG A 8 -4.61 26.47 68.16
C ARG A 8 -3.99 26.75 66.79
N ALA A 9 -3.12 27.76 66.69
CA ALA A 9 -2.40 28.08 65.46
C ALA A 9 -1.41 26.98 65.05
N GLN A 10 -0.85 26.26 66.03
CA GLN A 10 0.08 25.15 65.78
C GLN A 10 -0.61 23.94 65.14
N TYR A 11 -1.84 23.61 65.56
CA TYR A 11 -2.62 22.54 64.93
C TYR A 11 -3.05 22.88 63.49
N PHE A 12 -3.36 24.14 63.22
CA PHE A 12 -3.71 24.60 61.87
C PHE A 12 -2.54 24.43 60.88
N ASN A 13 -1.32 24.81 61.28
CA ASN A 13 -0.12 24.60 60.46
C ASN A 13 0.14 23.11 60.19
N VAL A 14 -0.03 22.24 61.19
CA VAL A 14 0.15 20.78 61.00
C VAL A 14 -0.87 20.23 60.00
N MET A 15 -2.14 20.66 60.09
CA MET A 15 -3.19 20.26 59.13
C MET A 15 -2.88 20.71 57.70
N ILE A 16 -2.37 21.93 57.50
CA ILE A 16 -1.97 22.41 56.17
C ILE A 16 -0.86 21.55 55.58
N VAL A 17 0.16 21.21 56.37
CA VAL A 17 1.28 20.38 55.89
C VAL A 17 0.81 18.98 55.50
N ILE A 18 -0.07 18.37 56.31
CA ILE A 18 -0.65 17.06 55.99
C ILE A 18 -1.52 17.15 54.74
N GLY A 19 -2.38 18.16 54.62
CA GLY A 19 -3.20 18.39 53.44
C GLY A 19 -2.35 18.57 52.17
N PHE A 20 -1.26 19.32 52.28
CA PHE A 20 -0.31 19.51 51.17
C PHE A 20 0.40 18.21 50.77
N MET A 21 0.82 17.39 51.75
CA MET A 21 1.41 16.08 51.46
C MET A 21 0.43 15.15 50.75
N ILE A 22 -0.84 15.13 51.18
CA ILE A 22 -1.89 14.34 50.50
C ILE A 22 -2.09 14.83 49.06
N ALA A 23 -2.17 16.16 48.86
CA ALA A 23 -2.33 16.76 47.53
C ALA A 23 -1.14 16.46 46.60
N MET A 24 0.10 16.56 47.10
CA MET A 24 1.29 16.19 46.33
C MET A 24 1.28 14.71 45.94
N THR A 25 0.87 13.84 46.87
CA THR A 25 0.84 12.39 46.62
C THR A 25 -0.21 12.03 45.57
N THR A 26 -1.40 12.64 45.61
CA THR A 26 -2.44 12.40 44.59
C THR A 26 -2.04 12.92 43.22
N ILE A 27 -1.42 14.11 43.15
CA ILE A 27 -0.87 14.65 41.89
C ILE A 27 0.20 13.72 41.34
N PHE A 28 1.11 13.23 42.19
CA PHE A 28 2.19 12.32 41.78
C PHE A 28 1.63 11.00 41.23
N ILE A 29 0.64 10.40 41.89
CA ILE A 29 -0.02 9.17 41.41
C ILE A 29 -0.70 9.41 40.06
N GLY A 30 -1.40 10.54 39.91
CA GLY A 30 -2.08 10.90 38.66
C GLY A 30 -1.12 11.16 37.48
N LEU A 31 0.03 11.80 37.75
CA LEU A 31 1.08 11.99 36.74
C LEU A 31 1.73 10.66 36.36
N HIS A 32 2.03 9.81 37.35
CA HIS A 32 2.66 8.52 37.12
C HIS A 32 1.76 7.57 36.32
N SER A 33 0.44 7.55 36.57
CA SER A 33 -0.49 6.72 35.80
C SER A 33 -0.56 7.17 34.33
N LYS A 34 -0.67 8.48 34.08
CA LYS A 34 -0.68 9.05 32.72
C LYS A 34 0.63 8.85 31.99
N TYR A 35 1.77 9.04 32.66
CA TYR A 35 3.07 8.77 32.06
C TYR A 35 3.20 7.31 31.62
N ARG A 36 2.73 6.37 32.46
CA ARG A 36 2.74 4.94 32.12
C ARG A 36 1.88 4.62 30.91
N GLU A 37 0.71 5.25 30.79
CA GLU A 37 -0.20 5.07 29.65
C GLU A 37 0.41 5.62 28.35
N ILE A 38 1.06 6.80 28.41
CA ILE A 38 1.78 7.39 27.27
C ILE A 38 3.00 6.54 26.87
N THR A 39 3.69 5.91 27.81
CA THR A 39 4.83 5.03 27.48
C THR A 39 4.43 3.65 26.94
N LYS A 40 3.16 3.24 27.05
CA LYS A 40 2.72 1.91 26.57
C LYS A 40 2.61 1.84 25.05
N GLU A 41 2.15 2.91 24.41
CA GLU A 41 2.21 3.08 22.96
C GLU A 41 3.12 4.28 22.68
N PRO A 42 4.35 4.08 22.17
CA PRO A 42 5.21 5.21 21.86
C PRO A 42 4.45 6.12 20.91
N ILE A 43 4.29 7.40 21.28
CA ILE A 43 3.70 8.42 20.40
C ILE A 43 4.46 8.34 19.07
N GLY A 44 3.76 7.93 18.01
CA GLY A 44 4.35 7.67 16.70
C GLY A 44 4.40 6.20 16.25
N SER A 45 4.08 5.22 17.10
CA SER A 45 4.00 3.80 16.70
C SER A 45 3.03 3.60 15.54
N ARG A 46 1.83 4.18 15.64
CA ARG A 46 0.80 4.12 14.59
C ARG A 46 1.24 4.84 13.31
N GLN A 47 1.89 5.99 13.44
CA GLN A 47 2.44 6.72 12.29
C GLN A 47 3.53 5.89 11.60
N PHE A 48 4.38 5.23 12.38
CA PHE A 48 5.42 4.35 11.86
C PHE A 48 4.83 3.09 11.21
N GLU A 49 3.78 2.50 11.76
CA GLU A 49 3.06 1.38 11.16
C GLU A 49 2.41 1.77 9.83
N LEU A 50 1.83 2.98 9.72
CA LEU A 50 1.30 3.51 8.47
C LEU A 50 2.39 3.68 7.42
N VAL A 51 3.51 4.32 7.79
CA VAL A 51 4.66 4.50 6.88
C VAL A 51 5.22 3.15 6.42
N LYS A 52 5.34 2.19 7.35
CA LYS A 52 5.80 0.84 7.03
C LYS A 52 4.86 0.14 6.05
N SER A 53 3.55 0.22 6.29
CA SER A 53 2.54 -0.38 5.41
C SER A 53 2.55 0.24 4.02
N TYR A 54 2.73 1.56 3.94
CA TYR A 54 2.88 2.29 2.68
C TYR A 54 4.12 1.83 1.90
N GLN A 55 5.28 1.73 2.57
CA GLN A 55 6.51 1.24 1.94
C GLN A 55 6.39 -0.23 1.47
N GLU A 56 5.68 -1.08 2.21
CA GLU A 56 5.40 -2.45 1.79
C GLU A 56 4.51 -2.49 0.54
N ALA A 57 3.48 -1.63 0.48
CA ALA A 57 2.62 -1.49 -0.68
C ALA A 57 3.38 -0.99 -1.92
N GLU A 58 4.22 0.03 -1.79
CA GLU A 58 5.05 0.54 -2.89
C GLU A 58 6.02 -0.53 -3.42
N LYS A 59 6.66 -1.29 -2.52
CA LYS A 59 7.55 -2.40 -2.92
C LYS A 59 6.79 -3.47 -3.70
N PHE A 60 5.58 -3.81 -3.25
CA PHE A 60 4.73 -4.78 -3.93
C PHE A 60 4.29 -4.27 -5.31
N GLN A 61 3.88 -3.00 -5.40
CA GLN A 61 3.50 -2.39 -6.68
C GLN A 61 4.67 -2.39 -7.67
N LEU A 62 5.85 -1.95 -7.24
CA LEU A 62 7.05 -1.97 -8.08
C LEU A 62 7.38 -3.39 -8.56
N TYR A 63 7.27 -4.38 -7.67
CA TYR A 63 7.46 -5.78 -8.04
C TYR A 63 6.46 -6.22 -9.10
N LEU A 64 5.17 -5.88 -8.94
CA LEU A 64 4.12 -6.22 -9.89
C LEU A 64 4.37 -5.60 -11.26
N GLU A 65 4.77 -4.33 -11.33
CA GLU A 65 5.10 -3.64 -12.58
C GLU A 65 6.28 -4.31 -13.30
N ILE A 66 7.34 -4.64 -12.56
CA ILE A 66 8.51 -5.34 -13.10
C ILE A 66 8.14 -6.75 -13.57
N ALA A 67 7.37 -7.49 -12.76
CA ALA A 67 6.90 -8.82 -13.10
C ALA A 67 6.02 -8.81 -14.36
N ALA A 68 5.14 -7.83 -14.51
CA ALA A 68 4.33 -7.66 -15.70
C ALA A 68 5.19 -7.37 -16.94
N LEU A 69 6.21 -6.51 -16.83
CA LEU A 69 7.11 -6.22 -17.95
C LEU A 69 7.85 -7.48 -18.42
N TYR A 70 8.43 -8.26 -17.49
CA TYR A 70 9.11 -9.51 -17.83
C TYR A 70 8.14 -10.59 -18.33
N ALA A 71 6.94 -10.67 -17.76
CA ALA A 71 5.90 -11.59 -18.23
C ALA A 71 5.48 -11.28 -19.67
N ALA A 72 5.32 -10.01 -20.02
CA ALA A 72 4.98 -9.58 -21.37
C ALA A 72 6.09 -9.91 -22.37
N ASP A 73 7.36 -9.62 -22.03
CA ASP A 73 8.51 -9.94 -22.88
C ASP A 73 8.63 -11.46 -23.14
N GLU A 74 8.55 -12.27 -22.09
CA GLU A 74 8.63 -13.73 -22.21
C GLU A 74 7.40 -14.33 -22.92
N ALA A 75 6.20 -13.78 -22.70
CA ALA A 75 5.01 -14.19 -23.43
C ALA A 75 5.13 -13.88 -24.92
N PHE A 76 5.61 -12.69 -25.27
CA PHE A 76 5.84 -12.30 -26.65
C PHE A 76 6.86 -13.22 -27.34
N LYS A 77 8.00 -13.48 -26.70
CA LYS A 77 9.02 -14.42 -27.22
C LYS A 77 8.43 -15.80 -27.48
N LYS A 78 7.69 -16.37 -26.53
CA LYS A 78 7.11 -17.71 -26.69
C LYS A 78 6.09 -17.80 -27.82
N VAL A 79 5.19 -16.81 -27.91
CA VAL A 79 4.19 -16.76 -28.97
C VAL A 79 4.83 -16.52 -30.33
N THR A 80 5.95 -15.80 -30.42
CA THR A 80 6.62 -15.52 -31.71
C THR A 80 7.59 -16.62 -32.15
N GLU A 81 8.29 -17.27 -31.22
CA GLU A 81 9.21 -18.37 -31.51
C GLU A 81 8.50 -19.69 -31.78
N ARG A 82 7.36 -19.93 -31.12
CA ARG A 82 6.57 -21.17 -31.23
C ARG A 82 5.09 -20.89 -31.45
N PRO A 83 4.74 -20.13 -32.50
CA PRO A 83 3.36 -19.69 -32.69
C PRO A 83 2.38 -20.85 -32.84
N GLY A 84 2.82 -22.00 -33.37
CA GLY A 84 1.94 -23.16 -33.59
C GLY A 84 1.52 -23.89 -32.32
N GLU A 85 2.22 -23.69 -31.20
CA GLU A 85 1.78 -24.22 -29.90
C GLU A 85 0.55 -23.46 -29.36
N PHE A 86 0.37 -22.19 -29.75
CA PHE A 86 -0.61 -21.29 -29.13
C PHE A 86 -1.70 -20.79 -30.09
N ILE A 87 -1.41 -20.74 -31.39
CA ILE A 87 -2.29 -20.22 -32.43
C ILE A 87 -2.76 -21.39 -33.29
N THR A 88 -4.05 -21.71 -33.17
CA THR A 88 -4.67 -22.84 -33.88
C THR A 88 -5.35 -22.46 -35.19
N ASP A 89 -5.57 -21.15 -35.44
CA ASP A 89 -6.26 -20.65 -36.63
C ASP A 89 -5.34 -19.78 -37.49
N ASN A 90 -4.63 -20.42 -38.42
CA ASN A 90 -3.75 -19.78 -39.39
C ASN A 90 -4.12 -20.08 -40.86
N GLY A 91 -5.23 -20.80 -41.08
CA GLY A 91 -5.77 -21.09 -42.42
C GLY A 91 -4.92 -21.95 -43.36
N CYS A 92 -3.67 -22.27 -42.99
CA CYS A 92 -2.70 -23.04 -43.78
C CYS A 92 -2.12 -24.24 -43.03
N GLY A 93 -2.55 -24.45 -41.79
CA GLY A 93 -2.10 -25.56 -40.95
C GLY A 93 -0.70 -25.32 -40.38
N SER A 94 -0.23 -26.29 -39.60
CA SER A 94 1.12 -26.27 -39.05
C SER A 94 1.99 -27.33 -39.72
N TYR A 95 3.25 -27.00 -39.94
CA TYR A 95 4.25 -27.96 -40.40
C TYR A 95 4.94 -28.57 -39.18
N GLY A 96 5.10 -29.90 -39.23
CA GLY A 96 5.50 -30.73 -38.09
C GLY A 96 6.66 -30.16 -37.27
N GLY A 97 6.49 -30.19 -35.96
CA GLY A 97 7.60 -30.17 -35.01
C GLY A 97 8.02 -31.60 -34.69
N GLY A 98 9.31 -31.82 -34.44
CA GLY A 98 9.71 -33.03 -33.73
C GLY A 98 9.01 -33.12 -32.37
N GLU A 99 9.05 -34.30 -31.71
CA GLU A 99 8.44 -34.52 -30.38
C GLU A 99 8.82 -33.44 -29.33
N ASN A 100 9.91 -32.69 -29.56
CA ASN A 100 10.44 -31.67 -28.66
C ASN A 100 10.37 -30.22 -29.18
N GLU A 101 9.99 -29.99 -30.45
CA GLU A 101 10.15 -28.66 -31.09
C GLU A 101 8.84 -27.91 -31.31
N GLY A 102 7.69 -28.57 -31.14
CA GLY A 102 6.38 -27.95 -31.32
C GLY A 102 6.07 -27.62 -32.78
N PRO A 103 4.79 -27.56 -33.18
CA PRO A 103 4.41 -27.28 -34.56
C PRO A 103 4.83 -25.86 -34.98
N TYR A 104 5.43 -25.74 -36.17
CA TYR A 104 5.75 -24.43 -36.77
C TYR A 104 4.56 -23.92 -37.57
N ILE A 105 4.28 -22.61 -37.51
CA ILE A 105 3.27 -21.98 -38.39
C ILE A 105 3.91 -21.63 -39.71
N LEU A 106 3.25 -22.05 -40.79
CA LEU A 106 3.52 -21.57 -42.14
C LEU A 106 2.90 -20.18 -42.28
N TRP A 107 3.72 -19.17 -42.59
CA TRP A 107 3.27 -17.80 -42.85
C TRP A 107 2.73 -17.61 -44.27
N GLU A 108 3.11 -18.52 -45.18
CA GLU A 108 2.64 -18.58 -46.56
C GLU A 108 2.57 -20.05 -47.00
N ASP A 109 1.49 -20.42 -47.70
CA ASP A 109 1.36 -21.72 -48.36
C ASP A 109 0.75 -21.54 -49.75
N MET A 110 1.42 -22.06 -50.78
CA MET A 110 1.01 -21.98 -52.19
C MET A 110 0.62 -20.57 -52.67
N GLY A 111 1.31 -19.52 -52.19
CA GLY A 111 1.02 -18.13 -52.57
C GLY A 111 -0.14 -17.49 -51.80
N LYS A 112 -0.68 -18.17 -50.78
CA LYS A 112 -1.68 -17.62 -49.85
C LYS A 112 -0.99 -17.18 -48.56
N GLU A 113 -1.22 -15.94 -48.14
CA GLU A 113 -0.77 -15.45 -46.83
C GLU A 113 -1.57 -16.10 -45.69
N CYS A 114 -0.86 -16.56 -44.67
CA CYS A 114 -1.37 -17.39 -43.58
C CYS A 114 -1.12 -16.73 -42.21
N TYR A 115 -1.05 -15.40 -42.18
CA TYR A 115 -0.85 -14.66 -40.93
C TYR A 115 -1.99 -14.97 -39.95
N PRO A 116 -1.68 -15.16 -38.66
CA PRO A 116 -2.71 -15.34 -37.65
C PRO A 116 -3.59 -14.11 -37.59
N SER A 117 -4.88 -14.33 -37.32
CA SER A 117 -5.77 -13.21 -37.06
C SER A 117 -5.30 -12.46 -35.81
N LYS A 118 -5.49 -11.14 -35.79
CA LYS A 118 -5.15 -10.29 -34.63
C LYS A 118 -5.75 -10.86 -33.33
N SER A 119 -7.01 -11.30 -33.38
CA SER A 119 -7.70 -11.88 -32.22
C SER A 119 -7.07 -13.18 -31.73
N SER A 120 -6.61 -14.06 -32.63
CA SER A 120 -5.95 -15.31 -32.23
C SER A 120 -4.59 -15.02 -31.58
N PHE A 121 -3.84 -14.06 -32.12
CA PHE A 121 -2.57 -13.63 -31.53
C PHE A 121 -2.76 -12.97 -30.15
N GLU A 122 -3.73 -12.06 -30.01
CA GLU A 122 -4.06 -11.41 -28.74
C GLU A 122 -4.43 -12.44 -27.66
N GLN A 123 -5.25 -13.43 -28.01
CA GLN A 123 -5.63 -14.49 -27.08
C GLN A 123 -4.44 -15.37 -26.68
N ALA A 124 -3.58 -15.75 -27.64
CA ALA A 124 -2.36 -16.50 -27.37
C ALA A 124 -1.41 -15.73 -26.43
N PHE A 125 -1.21 -14.44 -26.71
CA PHE A 125 -0.41 -13.56 -25.87
C PHE A 125 -0.99 -13.42 -24.47
N GLU A 126 -2.29 -13.14 -24.32
CA GLU A 126 -2.94 -12.98 -23.02
C GLU A 126 -2.81 -14.24 -22.16
N ASN A 127 -3.05 -15.42 -22.74
CA ASN A 127 -2.89 -16.68 -22.05
C ASN A 127 -1.46 -16.89 -21.56
N GLN A 128 -0.48 -16.63 -22.42
CA GLN A 128 0.92 -16.82 -22.06
C GLN A 128 1.41 -15.76 -21.06
N PHE A 129 0.96 -14.51 -21.20
CA PHE A 129 1.22 -13.42 -20.25
C PHE A 129 0.73 -13.78 -18.86
N ASN A 130 -0.52 -14.24 -18.74
CA ASN A 130 -1.09 -14.65 -17.46
C ASN A 130 -0.33 -15.83 -16.84
N LEU A 131 0.13 -16.78 -17.66
CA LEU A 131 0.94 -17.90 -17.19
C LEU A 131 2.32 -17.46 -16.67
N GLU A 132 3.02 -16.59 -17.40
CA GLU A 132 4.34 -16.08 -16.96
C GLU A 132 4.21 -15.15 -15.75
N LEU A 133 3.22 -14.25 -15.76
CA LEU A 133 2.94 -13.35 -14.64
C LEU A 133 2.68 -14.15 -13.36
N LYS A 134 1.90 -15.23 -13.45
CA LYS A 134 1.65 -16.11 -12.30
C LYS A 134 2.96 -16.69 -11.73
N LYS A 135 3.91 -17.11 -12.57
CA LYS A 135 5.21 -17.62 -12.10
C LYS A 135 6.01 -16.55 -11.36
N TYR A 136 6.03 -15.33 -11.89
CA TYR A 136 6.68 -14.21 -11.20
C TYR A 136 5.98 -13.87 -9.89
N LEU A 137 4.64 -13.87 -9.84
CA LEU A 137 3.90 -13.61 -8.61
C LEU A 137 4.11 -14.71 -7.54
N GLU A 138 4.22 -15.98 -7.95
CA GLU A 138 4.52 -17.10 -7.03
C GLU A 138 5.96 -17.03 -6.46
N ALA A 139 6.90 -16.41 -7.18
CA ALA A 139 8.26 -16.20 -6.72
C ALA A 139 8.42 -15.03 -5.74
N TYR A 140 7.39 -14.20 -5.54
CA TYR A 140 7.48 -13.04 -4.67
C TYR A 140 7.65 -13.47 -3.20
N PRO A 141 8.75 -13.07 -2.52
CA PRO A 141 9.03 -13.49 -1.15
C PRO A 141 8.12 -12.83 -0.11
N GLY A 142 7.39 -11.77 -0.49
CA GLY A 142 6.46 -11.10 0.41
C GLY A 142 5.13 -11.85 0.47
N THR A 143 4.92 -12.62 1.54
CA THR A 143 3.61 -13.18 1.85
C THR A 143 2.69 -12.05 2.32
N VAL A 144 2.04 -11.35 1.39
CA VAL A 144 0.72 -10.77 1.70
C VAL A 144 -0.28 -11.87 1.41
N SER A 145 -0.37 -12.82 2.35
CA SER A 145 -1.41 -13.85 2.27
C SER A 145 -2.75 -13.11 2.22
N ARG A 146 -3.59 -13.46 1.24
CA ARG A 146 -4.94 -12.90 1.12
C ARG A 146 -5.72 -13.03 2.43
N LYS A 147 -5.50 -14.11 3.18
CA LYS A 147 -6.09 -14.32 4.50
C LYS A 147 -5.60 -13.30 5.51
N ASP A 148 -4.32 -12.91 5.46
CA ASP A 148 -3.72 -11.96 6.39
C ASP A 148 -4.27 -10.54 6.12
N TYR A 149 -4.50 -10.22 4.85
CA TYR A 149 -5.17 -8.98 4.45
C TYR A 149 -6.64 -8.97 4.90
N GLU A 150 -7.39 -10.04 4.61
CA GLU A 150 -8.80 -10.19 5.01
C GLU A 150 -8.97 -10.16 6.54
N GLU A 151 -8.07 -10.78 7.30
CA GLU A 151 -8.08 -10.76 8.77
C GLU A 151 -7.74 -9.36 9.33
N ARG A 152 -6.79 -8.65 8.70
CA ARG A 152 -6.48 -7.26 9.05
C ARG A 152 -7.65 -6.32 8.76
N LEU A 153 -8.33 -6.51 7.62
CA LEU A 153 -9.50 -5.72 7.25
C LEU A 153 -10.64 -5.94 8.25
N LYS A 154 -10.93 -7.20 8.57
CA LYS A 154 -11.95 -7.57 9.55
C LYS A 154 -11.63 -7.02 10.94
N LYS A 155 -10.36 -7.09 11.39
CA LYS A 155 -9.93 -6.47 12.65
C LYS A 155 -10.06 -4.95 12.61
N ALA A 156 -9.79 -4.30 11.48
CA ALA A 156 -9.96 -2.87 11.33
C ALA A 156 -11.45 -2.46 11.37
N GLU A 157 -12.34 -3.22 10.73
CA GLU A 157 -13.80 -3.03 10.81
C GLU A 157 -14.34 -3.28 12.23
N GLU A 158 -13.84 -4.31 12.93
CA GLU A 158 -14.15 -4.55 14.34
C GLU A 158 -13.58 -3.46 15.27
N GLN A 159 -12.53 -2.77 14.82
CA GLN A 159 -11.83 -1.73 15.56
C GLN A 159 -12.23 -0.30 15.19
N GLU A 160 -13.01 -0.05 14.13
CA GLU A 160 -13.74 1.21 13.93
C GLU A 160 -14.59 1.43 15.20
N ILE A 161 -14.08 2.14 16.21
CA ILE A 161 -14.03 3.59 16.30
C ILE A 161 -15.37 4.11 15.82
N GLN A 162 -16.30 4.28 16.77
CA GLN A 162 -17.45 5.16 16.57
C GLN A 162 -16.94 6.39 15.81
N PRO A 163 -17.60 6.80 14.71
CA PRO A 163 -17.14 7.93 13.91
C PRO A 163 -16.73 9.01 14.90
N ILE A 164 -15.45 9.35 14.92
CA ILE A 164 -15.05 10.61 15.52
C ILE A 164 -15.94 11.59 14.77
N ASP A 165 -16.84 12.26 15.49
CA ASP A 165 -17.52 13.45 15.04
C ASP A 165 -16.41 14.42 14.63
N LEU A 166 -15.90 14.24 13.41
CA LEU A 166 -15.32 15.25 12.58
C LEU A 166 -16.48 16.19 12.37
N ALA A 167 -16.68 17.03 13.38
CA ALA A 167 -17.41 18.26 13.27
C ALA A 167 -17.05 18.82 11.90
N ALA A 168 -18.07 19.02 11.09
CA ALA A 168 -17.99 19.66 9.81
C ALA A 168 -17.15 20.92 9.94
N GLU A 169 -15.85 20.82 9.65
CA GLU A 169 -15.12 21.93 9.10
C GLU A 169 -15.69 22.06 7.70
N GLU A 170 -16.70 22.93 7.66
CA GLU A 170 -17.26 23.55 6.50
C GLU A 170 -16.18 23.68 5.41
N TYR A 171 -16.32 22.87 4.37
CA TYR A 171 -15.55 23.01 3.14
C TYR A 171 -15.82 24.43 2.62
N VAL A 172 -14.88 25.35 2.87
CA VAL A 172 -14.87 26.66 2.23
C VAL A 172 -14.32 26.41 0.82
N PRO A 173 -15.15 26.47 -0.24
CA PRO A 173 -14.63 26.36 -1.59
C PRO A 173 -13.63 27.50 -1.82
N ALA A 174 -12.45 27.15 -2.33
CA ALA A 174 -11.48 28.11 -2.83
C ALA A 174 -12.06 28.78 -4.08
N GLU A 175 -12.89 29.81 -3.90
CA GLU A 175 -13.13 30.80 -4.93
C GLU A 175 -11.88 31.71 -5.01
N ASP A 176 -11.41 31.92 -6.25
CA ASP A 176 -10.40 32.87 -6.67
C ASP A 176 -8.91 32.56 -6.40
N ALA A 177 -8.39 31.58 -7.16
CA ALA A 177 -6.98 31.52 -7.55
C ALA A 177 -6.76 31.92 -9.03
N SER A 178 -7.55 32.85 -9.54
CA SER A 178 -7.39 33.49 -10.86
C SER A 178 -6.38 34.64 -10.78
N GLY A 179 -5.11 34.34 -10.50
CA GLY A 179 -4.12 35.38 -10.22
C GLY A 179 -2.66 35.04 -10.43
N ILE A 180 -2.33 34.08 -11.29
CA ILE A 180 -0.93 33.83 -11.69
C ILE A 180 -0.85 33.73 -13.22
N GLU A 181 -1.01 34.87 -13.88
CA GLU A 181 -0.45 35.07 -15.21
C GLU A 181 0.92 35.74 -15.07
N GLY A 182 1.94 35.20 -15.74
CA GLY A 182 3.14 35.98 -16.07
C GLY A 182 4.47 35.46 -15.50
N ILE A 183 4.93 34.30 -15.95
CA ILE A 183 6.37 34.07 -16.14
C ILE A 183 6.54 33.48 -17.54
N SER A 184 6.61 34.36 -18.54
CA SER A 184 7.14 34.05 -19.86
C SER A 184 8.66 34.06 -19.73
N GLY A 185 9.26 32.87 -19.68
CA GLY A 185 10.70 32.68 -19.81
C GLY A 185 11.05 32.53 -21.28
N GLU A 186 11.82 33.47 -21.82
CA GLU A 186 12.47 33.35 -23.12
C GLU A 186 13.40 32.12 -23.10
N VAL A 187 13.22 31.24 -24.08
CA VAL A 187 14.15 30.17 -24.39
C VAL A 187 15.28 30.78 -25.24
N PRO A 188 16.55 30.74 -24.80
CA PRO A 188 17.64 31.19 -25.64
C PRO A 188 17.91 30.13 -26.72
N ASP A 189 17.87 30.57 -27.98
CA ASP A 189 18.31 29.77 -29.13
C ASP A 189 19.82 29.50 -29.02
N GLY A 190 20.18 28.21 -28.99
CA GLY A 190 21.54 27.69 -29.06
C GLY A 190 21.58 26.46 -29.94
#